data_AF-A0A380MSP1-F1
#
_entry.id   AF-A0A380MSP1-F1
#
_cell.length_a   1.000
_cell.length_b   1.000
_cell.length_c   1.000
_cell.angle_alpha   90.00
_cell.angle_beta   90.00
_cell.angle_gamma   90.00
#
_symmetry.space_group_name_H-M   'P 1'
#
loop_
_entity.id
_entity.type
_entity.pdbx_description
1 polymer ?
#
loop_
_entity_poly.entity_id
_entity_poly.type
_entity_poly.pdbx_seq_one_letter_code
_entity_poly.pdbx_strand_id
1 'polypeptide(L)'
;MPIIEINGKTLYPRERETILETLEREGYCVEYQCRQGYCGSCRLKFLQGEVAYLSSPLAYVRADELLSCCAIVRKDLKIVSEIFELSTVETGIYYPKNQKMLSEKSV
;
A
#
# COMPACT_ATOMS: atom_id res chain seq x y z
N MET A 1 17.83 9.79 0.90
CA MET A 1 16.43 9.65 0.42
C MET A 1 15.90 8.38 1.03
N PRO A 2 14.75 8.40 1.73
CA PRO A 2 14.24 7.21 2.39
C PRO A 2 13.72 6.19 1.36
N ILE A 3 13.71 4.91 1.73
CA ILE A 3 13.22 3.81 0.89
C ILE A 3 11.96 3.15 1.46
N ILE A 4 11.26 2.38 0.63
CA ILE A 4 10.22 1.44 1.08
C ILE A 4 10.68 0.02 0.76
N GLU A 5 10.78 -0.83 1.78
CA GLU A 5 10.97 -2.28 1.62
C GLU A 5 9.61 -2.99 1.71
N ILE A 6 9.28 -3.76 0.68
CA ILE A 6 8.07 -4.59 0.63
C ILE A 6 8.35 -5.89 -0.11
N ASN A 7 8.02 -7.04 0.49
CA ASN A 7 8.24 -8.37 -0.10
C ASN A 7 9.68 -8.61 -0.60
N GLY A 8 10.69 -8.06 0.11
CA GLY A 8 12.10 -8.16 -0.28
C GLY A 8 12.52 -7.27 -1.46
N LYS A 9 11.62 -6.41 -1.96
CA LYS A 9 11.92 -5.38 -2.96
C LYS A 9 12.10 -4.03 -2.29
N THR A 10 13.03 -3.25 -2.84
CA THR A 10 13.27 -1.86 -2.44
C THR A 10 12.64 -0.94 -3.48
N LEU A 11 11.73 -0.07 -3.03
CA LEU A 11 11.10 0.96 -3.83
C LEU A 11 11.65 2.32 -3.42
N TYR A 12 11.67 3.25 -4.39
CA TYR A 12 12.20 4.60 -4.20
C TYR A 12 11.06 5.61 -4.39
N PRO A 13 10.51 6.16 -3.29
CA PRO A 13 9.50 7.21 -3.34
C PRO A 13 10.05 8.48 -3.99
N ARG A 14 9.22 9.15 -4.80
CA ARG A 14 9.53 10.48 -5.31
C ARG A 14 9.24 11.55 -4.25
N GLU A 15 9.76 12.75 -4.47
CA GLU A 15 9.51 13.86 -3.55
C GLU A 15 8.00 14.15 -3.46
N ARG A 16 7.47 14.21 -2.23
CA ARG A 16 6.03 14.42 -1.92
C ARG A 16 5.07 13.37 -2.51
N GLU A 17 5.57 12.26 -3.04
CA GLU A 17 4.75 11.13 -3.50
C GLU A 17 4.21 10.36 -2.29
N THR A 18 2.91 10.08 -2.30
CA THR A 18 2.28 9.25 -1.28
C THR A 18 2.73 7.79 -1.42
N ILE A 19 2.68 7.05 -0.31
CA ILE A 19 3.02 5.63 -0.31
C ILE A 19 2.13 4.86 -1.29
N LEU A 20 0.85 5.21 -1.40
CA LEU A 20 -0.06 4.61 -2.37
C LEU A 20 0.43 4.83 -3.81
N GLU A 21 0.79 6.07 -4.17
CA GLU A 21 1.28 6.39 -5.52
C GLU A 21 2.58 5.65 -5.84
N THR A 22 3.53 5.58 -4.88
CA THR A 22 4.75 4.78 -5.05
C THR A 22 4.41 3.30 -5.29
N LEU A 23 3.50 2.72 -4.51
CA LEU A 23 3.09 1.32 -4.64
C LEU A 23 2.39 1.05 -5.97
N GLU A 24 1.44 1.90 -6.39
CA GLU A 24 0.73 1.78 -7.67
C GLU A 24 1.70 1.85 -8.85
N ARG A 25 2.63 2.81 -8.82
CA ARG A 25 3.65 2.99 -9.87
C ARG A 25 4.59 1.80 -10.00
N GLU A 26 4.91 1.15 -8.89
CA GLU A 26 5.74 -0.05 -8.83
C GLU A 26 4.93 -1.35 -9.05
N GLY A 27 3.63 -1.24 -9.34
CA GLY A 27 2.78 -2.37 -9.75
C GLY A 27 2.16 -3.17 -8.60
N TYR A 28 1.99 -2.56 -7.42
CA TYR A 28 1.29 -3.15 -6.28
C TYR A 28 -0.17 -2.64 -6.22
N CYS A 29 -1.14 -3.54 -6.03
CA CYS A 29 -2.54 -3.16 -5.81
C CYS A 29 -2.85 -3.11 -4.32
N VAL A 30 -2.97 -1.88 -3.85
CA VAL A 30 -3.48 -1.59 -2.52
C VAL A 30 -4.97 -1.31 -2.61
N GLU A 31 -5.77 -1.85 -1.70
CA GLU A 31 -7.18 -1.45 -1.62
C GLU A 31 -7.28 0.04 -1.26
N TYR A 32 -8.09 0.82 -1.94
CA TYR A 32 -8.36 2.21 -1.57
C TYR A 32 -9.75 2.65 -2.06
N GLN A 33 -10.28 3.73 -1.47
CA GLN A 33 -11.56 4.32 -1.90
C GLN A 33 -11.48 5.85 -1.96
N CYS A 34 -11.12 6.52 -0.85
CA CYS A 34 -11.27 7.98 -0.75
C CYS A 34 -10.03 8.82 -1.13
N ARG A 35 -8.83 8.23 -1.15
CA ARG A 35 -7.51 8.91 -1.33
C ARG A 35 -7.23 10.11 -0.41
N GLN A 36 -7.97 10.25 0.69
CA GLN A 36 -7.90 11.41 1.58
C GLN A 36 -7.73 11.03 3.07
N GLY A 37 -7.56 9.75 3.38
CA GLY A 37 -7.45 9.28 4.76
C GLY A 37 -8.78 9.27 5.54
N TYR A 38 -9.92 9.25 4.85
CA TYR A 38 -11.26 9.28 5.47
C TYR A 38 -11.84 7.90 5.72
N CYS A 39 -11.70 6.96 4.78
CA CYS A 39 -12.36 5.65 4.85
C CYS A 39 -11.51 4.54 5.49
N GLY A 40 -10.19 4.68 5.50
CA GLY A 40 -9.27 3.66 6.03
C GLY A 40 -9.06 2.43 5.14
N SER A 41 -9.63 2.35 3.94
CA SER A 41 -9.45 1.19 3.03
C SER A 41 -8.00 0.98 2.61
N CYS A 42 -7.20 2.05 2.52
CA CYS A 42 -5.77 2.02 2.17
C CYS A 42 -4.84 1.68 3.34
N ARG A 43 -5.35 0.98 4.35
CA ARG A 43 -4.61 0.69 5.57
C ARG A 43 -3.56 -0.39 5.29
N LEU A 44 -2.31 -0.09 5.63
CA LEU A 44 -1.20 -1.03 5.56
C LEU A 44 -0.59 -1.21 6.94
N LYS A 45 0.01 -2.39 7.17
CA LYS A 45 0.86 -2.64 8.34
C LYS A 45 2.33 -2.51 7.98
N PHE A 46 3.12 -2.04 8.94
CA PHE A 46 4.56 -1.90 8.80
C PHE A 46 5.29 -2.36 10.07
N LEU A 47 6.55 -2.79 9.92
CA LEU A 47 7.39 -3.24 11.04
C LEU A 47 8.33 -2.15 11.55
N GLN A 48 8.76 -1.27 10.67
CA GLN A 48 9.77 -0.28 10.95
C GLN A 48 9.57 0.89 10.00
N GLY A 49 9.83 2.09 10.51
CA GLY A 49 9.88 3.30 9.70
C GLY A 49 9.10 4.43 10.34
N GLU A 50 9.08 5.55 9.64
CA GLU A 50 8.34 6.73 10.05
C GLU A 50 7.70 7.36 8.83
N VAL A 51 6.42 7.69 8.97
CA VAL A 51 5.64 8.36 7.93
C VAL A 51 5.12 9.69 8.45
N ALA A 52 4.89 10.62 7.54
CA ALA A 52 4.12 11.83 7.82
C ALA A 52 2.88 11.83 6.94
N TYR A 53 1.82 12.47 7.39
CA TYR A 53 0.62 12.64 6.60
C TYR A 53 0.59 14.03 5.94
N LEU A 54 0.27 14.08 4.65
CA LEU A 54 0.07 15.36 3.93
C LEU A 54 -1.14 16.13 4.48
N SER A 55 -2.16 15.40 4.91
CA SER A 55 -3.34 15.88 5.64
C SER A 55 -3.62 14.96 6.82
N SER A 56 -4.05 15.51 7.96
CA SER A 56 -4.38 14.69 9.12
C SER A 56 -5.53 13.73 8.76
N PRO A 57 -5.34 12.41 8.88
CA PRO A 57 -6.37 11.44 8.52
C PRO A 57 -7.54 11.49 9.53
N LEU A 58 -8.75 11.21 9.04
CA LEU A 58 -9.94 11.07 9.89
C LEU A 58 -10.16 9.62 10.33
N ALA A 59 -9.74 8.66 9.51
CA ALA A 59 -9.79 7.25 9.88
C ALA A 59 -8.79 6.95 11.00
N TYR A 60 -9.21 6.11 11.95
CA TYR A 60 -8.34 5.66 13.03
C TYR A 60 -7.19 4.79 12.49
N VAL A 61 -5.99 5.08 12.98
CA VAL A 61 -4.73 4.40 12.60
C VAL A 61 -4.04 3.88 13.86
N ARG A 62 -3.71 2.58 13.88
CA ARG A 62 -2.92 1.99 14.96
C ARG A 62 -1.44 2.33 14.84
N ALA A 63 -0.67 2.11 15.91
CA ALA A 63 0.77 2.38 15.93
C ALA A 63 1.57 1.56 14.90
N ASP A 64 1.11 0.35 14.57
CA ASP A 64 1.70 -0.56 13.57
C ASP A 64 1.06 -0.42 12.17
N GLU A 65 0.21 0.60 11.98
CA GLU A 65 -0.56 0.83 10.76
C GLU A 65 -0.30 2.22 10.16
N LEU A 66 -0.56 2.35 8.86
CA LEU A 66 -0.55 3.62 8.15
C LEU A 66 -1.68 3.66 7.12
N LEU A 67 -2.05 4.86 6.68
CA LEU A 67 -2.94 5.06 5.54
C LEU A 67 -2.12 5.48 4.32
N SER A 68 -1.89 4.55 3.39
CA SER A 68 -0.95 4.76 2.28
C SER A 68 -1.36 5.91 1.36
N CYS A 69 -2.66 6.21 1.25
CA CYS A 69 -3.19 7.20 0.33
C CYS A 69 -2.88 8.66 0.68
N CYS A 70 -2.48 8.96 1.92
CA CYS A 70 -2.15 10.31 2.36
C CYS A 70 -0.85 10.38 3.15
N ALA A 71 -0.14 9.25 3.31
CA ALA A 71 1.14 9.18 3.98
C ALA A 71 2.30 9.34 2.99
N ILE A 72 3.35 10.04 3.42
CA ILE A 72 4.66 10.15 2.77
C ILE A 72 5.74 9.57 3.68
N VAL A 73 6.80 9.03 3.08
CA VAL A 73 7.89 8.40 3.83
C VAL A 73 8.82 9.47 4.44
N ARG A 74 9.10 9.37 5.74
CA ARG A 74 10.07 10.23 6.45
C ARG A 74 11.38 9.50 6.75
N LYS A 75 11.30 8.22 7.09
CA LYS A 75 12.43 7.30 7.29
C LYS A 75 12.14 5.98 6.61
N ASP A 76 13.19 5.22 6.34
CA ASP A 76 13.10 3.91 5.68
C ASP A 76 11.97 3.07 6.29
N LEU A 77 11.06 2.63 5.42
CA LEU A 77 9.80 2.03 5.79
C LEU A 77 9.76 0.58 5.35
N LYS A 78 9.43 -0.34 6.25
CA LYS A 78 9.28 -1.77 5.96
C LYS A 78 7.82 -2.20 6.10
N ILE A 79 7.16 -2.43 4.98
CA ILE A 79 5.74 -2.83 4.90
C ILE A 79 5.63 -4.37 4.96
N VAL A 80 4.65 -4.87 5.71
CA VAL A 80 4.38 -6.32 5.88
C VAL A 80 2.97 -6.75 5.45
N SER A 81 2.31 -5.92 4.67
CA SER A 81 0.95 -6.21 4.21
C SER A 81 0.96 -7.27 3.11
N GLU A 82 -0.09 -8.12 3.08
CA GLU A 82 -0.36 -9.14 2.05
C GLU A 82 -0.80 -8.49 0.73
N ILE A 83 0.03 -7.61 0.18
CA ILE A 83 -0.23 -6.89 -1.06
C ILE A 83 0.54 -7.59 -2.17
N PHE A 84 -0.19 -7.93 -3.23
CA PHE A 84 0.36 -8.67 -4.36
C PHE A 84 0.87 -7.72 -5.44
N GLU A 85 2.05 -8.04 -5.95
CA GLU A 85 2.58 -7.44 -7.17
C GLU A 85 1.83 -7.98 -8.39
N LEU A 86 1.56 -7.12 -9.37
CA LEU A 86 1.00 -7.51 -10.65
C LEU A 86 1.83 -8.54 -11.41
N SER A 87 1.18 -9.57 -11.95
CA SER A 87 1.60 -10.24 -13.18
C SER A 87 0.61 -9.87 -14.27
N THR A 88 1.15 -9.37 -15.38
CA THR A 88 0.67 -9.36 -16.76
C THR A 88 -0.84 -9.56 -17.05
N VAL A 89 -1.31 -8.63 -17.86
CA VAL A 89 -2.69 -8.38 -18.28
C VAL A 89 -3.15 -9.38 -19.35
N GLU A 90 -4.10 -10.24 -19.02
CA GLU A 90 -5.05 -10.77 -20.02
C GLU A 90 -6.38 -10.09 -19.73
N THR A 91 -6.91 -9.30 -20.66
CA THR A 91 -8.27 -8.71 -20.65
C THR A 91 -8.54 -7.45 -19.80
N GLY A 92 -7.53 -6.74 -19.29
CA GLY A 92 -7.75 -5.48 -18.55
C GLY A 92 -8.24 -5.69 -17.12
N ILE A 93 -8.12 -6.91 -16.60
CA ILE A 93 -8.43 -7.28 -15.22
C ILE A 93 -7.09 -7.49 -14.48
N TYR A 94 -6.91 -6.79 -13.36
CA TYR A 94 -5.75 -6.94 -12.47
C TYR A 94 -5.91 -8.25 -11.68
N TYR A 95 -4.99 -9.21 -11.85
CA TYR A 95 -4.95 -10.42 -11.02
C TYR A 95 -3.71 -10.41 -10.11
N PRO A 96 -3.87 -10.62 -8.80
CA PRO A 96 -2.73 -10.75 -7.88
C PRO A 96 -1.90 -12.00 -8.23
N LYS A 97 -0.57 -11.84 -8.35
CA LYS A 97 0.35 -13.00 -8.40
C LYS A 97 0.13 -13.85 -7.15
N ASN A 98 -0.25 -15.13 -7.32
CA ASN A 98 -0.38 -16.15 -6.27
C ASN A 98 -1.60 -16.08 -5.33
N GLN A 99 -2.74 -15.57 -5.77
CA GLN A 99 -4.00 -15.99 -5.13
C GLN A 99 -4.34 -17.42 -5.61
N LYS A 100 -4.04 -18.44 -4.80
CA LYS A 100 -4.83 -19.68 -4.86
C LYS A 100 -6.29 -19.23 -4.80
N MET A 101 -7.07 -19.54 -5.84
CA MET A 101 -8.51 -19.30 -5.91
C MET A 101 -9.13 -19.46 -4.51
N LEU A 102 -9.53 -18.35 -3.90
CA LEU A 102 -10.60 -18.41 -2.92
C LEU A 102 -11.85 -18.68 -3.75
N SER A 103 -12.09 -19.97 -4.00
CA SER A 103 -13.40 -20.43 -4.40
C SER A 103 -14.33 -20.07 -3.25
N GLU A 104 -15.12 -19.01 -3.43
CA GLU A 104 -16.41 -18.94 -2.75
C GLU A 104 -17.25 -20.09 -3.30
N LYS A 105 -17.08 -21.27 -2.70
CA LYS A 105 -18.20 -22.20 -2.56
C LYS A 105 -19.17 -21.53 -1.60
N SER A 106 -20.11 -20.79 -2.16
CA SER A 106 -21.30 -20.35 -1.46
C SER A 106 -22.51 -20.70 -2.34
N VAL A 107 -23.03 -21.90 -2.03
CA VAL A 107 -24.41 -22.42 -2.17
C VAL A 107 -25.14 -22.16 -3.48
#